data_AF-A0AAD7DSJ8-F1
#
_entry.id   AF-A0AAD7DSJ8-F1
#
_cell.length_a   1.000
_cell.length_b   1.000
_cell.length_c   1.000
_cell.angle_alpha   90.00
_cell.angle_beta   90.00
_cell.angle_gamma   90.00
#
_symmetry.space_group_name_H-M   'P 1'
#
loop_
_entity.id
_entity.type
_entity.pdbx_description
1 polymer ?
#
loop_
_entity_poly.entity_id
_entity_poly.type
_entity_poly.pdbx_seq_one_letter_code
_entity_poly.pdbx_strand_id
1 'polypeptide(L)' 'YLPPYSPDYDPIEEGFSALKAWIRSHRDYTEAALAGQLHADSPYAMIWRAVFESMTADKARGWFTHSGYM' A
#
# COMPACT_ATOMS: atom_id res chain seq x y z
N TYR A 1 1.60 -9.87 21.92
CA TYR A 1 1.43 -8.57 22.62
C TYR A 1 2.35 -7.59 21.92
N LEU A 2 1.82 -6.49 21.36
CA LEU A 2 2.62 -5.46 20.71
C LEU A 2 2.93 -4.37 21.75
N PRO A 3 4.21 -4.05 22.05
CA PRO A 3 4.51 -2.92 22.91
C PRO A 3 4.01 -1.61 22.25
N PRO A 4 3.61 -0.59 23.03
CA PRO A 4 3.31 0.72 22.48
C PRO A 4 4.48 1.28 21.66
N TYR A 5 4.19 1.96 20.55
CA TYR A 5 5.19 2.56 19.65
C TYR A 5 6.24 1.58 19.11
N SER A 6 5.78 0.42 18.66
CA SER A 6 6.61 -0.63 18.05
C SER A 6 6.31 -0.77 16.54
N PRO A 7 6.46 0.31 15.74
CA PRO A 7 6.13 0.27 14.31
C PRO A 7 6.97 -0.76 13.54
N ASP A 8 8.20 -1.02 13.98
CA ASP A 8 9.07 -2.05 13.39
C ASP A 8 8.50 -3.47 13.54
N TYR A 9 7.64 -3.67 14.55
CA TYR A 9 6.96 -4.94 14.80
C TYR A 9 5.55 -4.97 14.20
N ASP A 10 5.10 -3.94 13.47
CA ASP A 10 3.79 -3.94 12.83
C ASP A 10 3.91 -4.01 11.29
N PRO A 11 3.71 -5.19 10.67
CA PRO A 11 3.89 -5.37 9.23
C PRO A 11 2.91 -4.55 8.39
N ILE A 12 1.82 -4.00 8.98
CA ILE A 12 0.91 -3.13 8.24
C ILE A 12 1.55 -1.80 7.86
N GLU A 13 2.53 -1.31 8.64
CA GLU A 13 3.24 -0.07 8.36
C GLU A 13 4.02 -0.18 7.03
N GLU A 14 4.58 -1.35 6.75
CA GLU A 14 5.26 -1.61 5.47
C GLU A 14 4.29 -1.77 4.31
N GLY A 15 3.11 -2.32 4.57
CA GLY A 15 1.99 -2.28 3.65
C GLY A 15 1.63 -0.83 3.27
N PHE A 16 1.41 0.04 4.25
CA PHE A 16 1.09 1.45 3.99
C PHE A 16 2.23 2.20 3.31
N SER A 17 3.48 1.92 3.67
CA SER A 17 4.65 2.47 2.99
C SER A 17 4.72 2.06 1.52
N ALA A 18 4.44 0.80 1.20
CA ALA A 18 4.36 0.31 -0.18
C ALA A 18 3.21 0.95 -0.96
N LEU A 19 2.02 1.10 -0.35
CA LEU A 19 0.88 1.78 -0.96
C LEU A 19 1.21 3.25 -1.28
N LYS A 20 1.77 3.98 -0.31
CA LYS A 20 2.24 5.37 -0.51
C LYS A 20 3.29 5.45 -1.62
N ALA A 21 4.21 4.49 -1.70
CA ALA A 21 5.20 4.42 -2.78
C ALA A 21 4.57 4.22 -4.15
N TRP A 22 3.60 3.30 -4.27
CA TRP A 22 2.86 3.07 -5.51
C TRP A 22 2.11 4.32 -5.97
N ILE A 23 1.41 5.02 -5.07
CA ILE A 23 0.69 6.26 -5.40
C ILE A 23 1.66 7.32 -5.94
N ARG A 24 2.84 7.47 -5.29
CA ARG A 24 3.87 8.41 -5.74
C ARG A 24 4.46 8.06 -7.10
N SER A 25 4.68 6.77 -7.39
CA SER A 25 5.19 6.34 -8.69
C SER A 25 4.15 6.42 -9.82
N HIS A 26 2.85 6.44 -9.47
CA HIS A 26 1.72 6.56 -10.38
C HIS A 26 1.03 7.93 -10.24
N ARG A 27 1.82 8.99 -10.01
CA ARG A 27 1.30 10.34 -9.73
C ARG A 27 0.30 10.81 -10.78
N ASP A 28 0.65 10.75 -12.06
CA ASP A 28 -0.21 11.27 -13.13
C ASP A 28 -1.54 10.51 -13.23
N TYR A 29 -1.50 9.18 -13.07
CA TYR A 29 -2.71 8.35 -12.99
C TYR A 29 -3.55 8.69 -11.75
N THR A 30 -2.91 8.89 -10.60
CA THR A 30 -3.57 9.27 -9.35
C THR A 30 -4.26 10.63 -9.48
N GLU A 31 -3.59 11.61 -10.07
CA GLU A 31 -4.14 12.95 -10.29
C GLU A 31 -5.33 12.91 -11.25
N ALA A 32 -5.22 12.16 -12.35
CA ALA A 32 -6.33 11.97 -13.28
C ALA A 32 -7.53 11.26 -12.61
N ALA A 33 -7.29 10.25 -11.77
CA ALA A 33 -8.34 9.55 -11.03
C ALA A 33 -9.07 10.51 -10.07
N LEU A 34 -8.32 11.30 -9.29
CA LEU A 34 -8.87 12.25 -8.33
C LEU A 34 -9.59 13.42 -8.99
N ALA A 35 -9.14 13.85 -10.16
CA ALA A 35 -9.80 14.88 -10.96
C ALA A 35 -11.06 14.37 -11.70
N GLY A 36 -11.40 13.09 -11.58
CA GLY A 36 -12.53 12.48 -12.30
C GLY A 36 -12.32 12.41 -13.82
N GLN A 37 -11.07 12.47 -14.28
CA GLN A 37 -10.70 12.46 -15.70
C GLN A 37 -10.60 11.04 -16.26
N LEU A 38 -10.57 10.03 -15.39
CA LEU A 38 -10.63 8.64 -15.78
C LEU A 38 -12.10 8.21 -15.92
N HIS A 39 -12.57 8.11 -17.16
CA HIS A 39 -13.95 7.71 -17.47
C HIS A 39 -14.35 6.33 -16.92
N ALA A 40 -13.38 5.44 -16.67
CA ALA A 40 -13.60 4.07 -16.20
C ALA A 40 -13.18 3.83 -14.75
N ASP A 41 -12.27 4.64 -14.21
CA ASP A 41 -11.67 4.41 -12.89
C ASP A 41 -12.08 5.49 -11.90
N SER A 42 -12.91 5.13 -10.94
CA SER A 42 -13.13 5.97 -9.77
C SER A 42 -11.87 6.03 -8.90
N PRO A 43 -11.69 7.06 -8.05
CA PRO A 43 -10.65 7.06 -7.02
C PRO A 43 -10.63 5.78 -6.17
N TYR A 44 -11.78 5.17 -5.92
CA TYR A 44 -11.88 3.89 -5.23
C TYR A 44 -11.25 2.74 -6.01
N ALA A 45 -11.50 2.65 -7.33
CA ALA A 45 -10.87 1.66 -8.19
C ALA A 45 -9.34 1.84 -8.24
N MET A 46 -8.87 3.09 -8.28
CA MET A 46 -7.44 3.42 -8.20
C MET A 46 -6.81 2.94 -6.87
N ILE A 47 -7.45 3.18 -5.72
CA ILE A 47 -6.96 2.67 -4.42
C ILE A 47 -6.93 1.14 -4.42
N TRP A 48 -8.00 0.50 -4.93
CA TRP A 48 -8.08 -0.95 -5.00
C TRP A 48 -6.89 -1.52 -5.78
N ARG A 49 -6.66 -0.98 -6.99
CA ARG A 49 -5.51 -1.34 -7.82
C ARG A 49 -4.18 -1.16 -7.08
N ALA A 50 -4.00 0.00 -6.45
CA ALA A 50 -2.78 0.32 -5.71
C ALA A 50 -2.49 -0.71 -4.62
N VAL A 51 -3.50 -1.11 -3.84
CA VAL A 51 -3.37 -2.13 -2.78
C VAL A 51 -2.90 -3.48 -3.36
N PHE A 52 -3.57 -3.99 -4.40
CA PHE A 52 -3.24 -5.32 -4.96
C PHE A 52 -1.90 -5.36 -5.69
N GLU A 53 -1.49 -4.25 -6.31
CA GLU A 53 -0.18 -4.16 -6.96
C GLU A 53 0.96 -3.89 -5.97
N SER A 54 0.69 -3.16 -4.87
CA SER A 54 1.73 -2.81 -3.90
C SER A 54 1.94 -3.88 -2.81
N MET A 55 0.90 -4.63 -2.43
CA MET A 55 0.89 -5.59 -1.32
C MET A 55 0.78 -7.05 -1.81
N THR A 56 1.78 -7.51 -2.55
CA THR A 56 1.81 -8.91 -3.03
C THR A 56 2.05 -9.89 -1.89
N ALA A 57 1.71 -11.17 -2.11
CA ALA A 57 1.93 -12.22 -1.12
C ALA A 57 3.40 -12.37 -0.69
N ASP A 58 4.34 -12.19 -1.61
CA ASP A 58 5.78 -12.26 -1.31
C ASP A 58 6.26 -11.09 -0.45
N LYS A 59 5.75 -9.89 -0.74
CA LYS A 59 6.02 -8.71 0.09
C LYS A 59 5.44 -8.88 1.49
N ALA A 60 4.18 -9.33 1.58
CA ALA A 60 3.54 -9.61 2.86
C ALA A 60 4.37 -10.60 3.68
N ARG A 61 4.79 -11.73 3.10
CA ARG A 61 5.68 -12.69 3.77
C ARG A 61 6.96 -12.03 4.27
N GLY A 62 7.62 -11.23 3.43
CA GLY A 62 8.83 -10.50 3.80
C GLY A 62 8.62 -9.54 4.98
N TRP A 63 7.49 -8.83 5.02
CA TRP A 63 7.15 -7.93 6.12
C TRP A 63 6.87 -8.69 7.42
N PHE A 64 6.13 -9.80 7.38
CA PHE A 64 5.92 -10.65 8.56
C PHE A 64 7.23 -11.25 9.10
N THR A 65 8.16 -11.66 8.22
CA THR A 65 9.50 -12.08 8.65
C THR A 65 10.31 -10.93 9.24
N HIS A 66 10.28 -9.73 8.62
CA HIS A 66 10.98 -8.55 9.12
C HIS A 66 10.49 -8.13 10.52
N SER A 67 9.18 -8.21 10.76
CA SER A 67 8.57 -7.91 12.06
C SER A 67 8.70 -9.05 13.10
N GLY A 68 9.38 -10.15 12.76
CA GLY A 68 9.67 -11.25 13.68
C GLY A 68 8.51 -12.23 13.94
N TYR A 69 7.55 -12.31 13.02
CA TYR A 69 6.37 -13.18 13.14
C TYR A 69 6.46 -14.48 12.35
N MET A 70 7.54 -14.70 11.60
CA MET A 70 7.80 -15.90 10.79
C MET A 70 9.26 -16.31 10.88
#